data_AF-A0A958P0A8-F1
#
_entry.id   AF-A0A958P0A8-F1
#
_cell.length_a   1.000
_cell.length_b   1.000
_cell.length_c   1.000
_cell.angle_alpha   90.00
_cell.angle_beta   90.00
_cell.angle_gamma   90.00
#
_symmetry.space_group_name_H-M   'P 1'
#
loop_
_entity.id
_entity.type
_entity.pdbx_description
1 polymer ?
#
loop_
_entity_poly.entity_id
_entity_poly.type
_entity_poly.pdbx_seq_one_letter_code
_entity_poly.pdbx_strand_id
1 'polypeptide(L)'
;MNKKWITRLGLVALAAFIVFSYKWFQLDQYLSLESLKAHQADLNAYYLGHPLQVVGTFALVYVLSTALSLPGATVLTLAAGAIFGLWKGVFIVSFASTIGATLA
;
A
#
# COMPACT_ATOMS: atom_id res chain seq x y z
N MET A 1 -30.57 -18.45 11.20
CA MET A 1 -29.71 -17.26 11.39
C MET A 1 -29.83 -16.38 10.15
N ASN A 2 -30.25 -15.13 10.30
CA ASN A 2 -30.61 -14.27 9.16
C ASN A 2 -29.39 -14.06 8.23
N LYS A 3 -29.55 -14.20 6.92
CA LYS A 3 -28.45 -14.12 5.94
C LYS A 3 -27.62 -12.82 6.07
N LYS A 4 -28.28 -11.74 6.50
CA LYS A 4 -27.69 -10.42 6.79
C LYS A 4 -26.71 -10.41 7.98
N TRP A 5 -26.91 -11.28 8.97
CA TRP A 5 -26.01 -11.37 10.14
C TRP A 5 -24.74 -12.16 9.81
N ILE A 6 -24.87 -13.20 8.98
CA ILE A 6 -23.72 -14.02 8.54
C ILE A 6 -22.77 -13.17 7.68
N THR A 7 -23.28 -12.36 6.75
CA THR A 7 -22.44 -11.45 5.95
C THR A 7 -21.76 -10.38 6.79
N ARG A 8 -22.46 -9.78 7.77
CA ARG A 8 -21.86 -8.79 8.68
C ARG A 8 -20.75 -9.40 9.53
N LEU A 9 -20.96 -10.59 10.09
CA LEU A 9 -19.94 -11.30 10.86
C LEU A 9 -18.72 -11.66 9.99
N GLY A 10 -18.95 -12.08 8.74
CA GLY A 10 -17.87 -12.34 7.78
C GLY A 10 -17.03 -11.10 7.48
N LEU A 11 -17.65 -9.94 7.26
CA LEU A 11 -16.95 -8.68 7.03
C LEU A 11 -16.12 -8.23 8.25
N VAL A 12 -16.68 -8.36 9.45
CA VAL A 12 -15.97 -8.02 10.70
C VAL A 12 -14.78 -8.96 10.91
N ALA A 13 -14.94 -10.26 10.65
CA ALA A 13 -13.84 -11.22 10.74
C ALA A 13 -12.73 -10.93 9.72
N LEU A 14 -13.10 -10.58 8.48
CA LEU A 14 -12.14 -10.18 7.44
C LEU A 14 -11.37 -8.92 7.84
N ALA A 15 -12.07 -7.87 8.29
CA ALA A 15 -11.43 -6.64 8.76
C ALA A 15 -10.50 -6.90 9.95
N ALA A 16 -10.91 -7.72 10.91
CA ALA A 16 -10.08 -8.11 12.04
C ALA A 16 -8.83 -8.90 11.61
N PHE A 17 -8.97 -9.81 10.62
CA PHE A 17 -7.85 -10.55 10.05
C PHE A 17 -6.84 -9.64 9.35
N ILE A 18 -7.32 -8.64 8.61
CA ILE A 18 -6.49 -7.64 7.94
C ILE A 18 -5.69 -6.83 8.97
N VAL A 19 -6.36 -6.31 10.01
CA VAL A 19 -5.71 -5.55 11.09
C VAL A 19 -4.71 -6.42 11.86
N PHE A 20 -5.06 -7.67 12.14
CA PHE A 20 -4.17 -8.62 12.81
C PHE A 20 -2.92 -8.89 11.97
N SER A 21 -3.08 -9.16 10.67
CA SER A 21 -1.97 -9.38 9.75
C SER A 21 -1.06 -8.15 9.69
N TYR A 22 -1.64 -6.96 9.56
CA TYR A 22 -0.87 -5.70 9.54
C TYR A 22 0.02 -5.53 10.78
N LYS A 23 -0.52 -5.81 11.98
CA LYS A 23 0.26 -5.75 13.23
C LYS A 23 1.26 -6.89 13.37
N TRP A 24 0.90 -8.11 12.95
CA TRP A 24 1.77 -9.27 13.04
C TRP A 24 3.03 -9.11 12.18
N PHE A 25 2.88 -8.59 10.97
CA PHE A 25 4.00 -8.30 10.07
C PHE A 25 4.77 -7.01 10.42
N GLN A 26 4.34 -6.27 11.47
CA GLN A 26 4.96 -5.01 11.91
C GLN A 26 5.13 -4.00 10.77
N LEU A 27 4.13 -3.92 9.88
CA LEU A 27 4.18 -3.05 8.70
C LEU A 27 4.41 -1.58 9.06
N ASP A 28 4.02 -1.15 10.26
CA ASP A 28 4.27 0.19 10.79
C ASP A 28 5.75 0.58 10.79
N GLN A 29 6.65 -0.38 11.05
CA GLN A 29 8.08 -0.11 11.12
C GLN A 29 8.68 0.08 9.72
N TYR A 30 8.20 -0.69 8.75
CA TYR A 30 8.62 -0.61 7.35
C TYR A 30 7.98 0.57 6.61
N LEU A 31 6.71 0.86 6.90
CA LEU A 31 5.96 2.02 6.40
C LEU A 31 6.14 3.24 7.31
N SER A 32 7.36 3.43 7.83
CA SER A 32 7.73 4.65 8.55
C SER A 32 8.58 5.56 7.66
N LEU A 33 8.48 6.86 7.89
CA LEU A 33 9.31 7.84 7.16
C LEU A 33 10.81 7.66 7.44
N GLU A 34 11.15 7.19 8.64
CA GLU A 34 12.51 6.90 9.05
C GLU A 34 13.09 5.72 8.26
N SER A 35 12.35 4.61 8.15
CA SER A 35 12.75 3.46 7.33
C SER A 35 12.85 3.82 5.84
N LEU A 36 11.90 4.62 5.34
CA LEU A 36 11.95 5.09 3.96
C LEU A 36 13.19 5.95 3.69
N LYS A 37 13.54 6.86 4.60
CA LYS A 37 14.77 7.66 4.52
C LYS A 37 16.02 6.77 4.58
N ALA A 38 16.06 5.82 5.51
CA ALA A 38 17.21 4.95 5.71
C ALA A 38 17.53 4.12 4.45
N HIS A 39 16.50 3.66 3.73
CA HIS A 39 16.66 2.84 2.52
C HIS A 39 16.45 3.62 1.21
N GLN A 40 16.32 4.96 1.27
CA GLN A 40 15.99 5.77 0.09
C GLN A 40 17.02 5.60 -1.04
N ALA A 41 18.31 5.62 -0.69
CA ALA A 41 19.40 5.48 -1.65
C ALA A 41 19.37 4.10 -2.33
N ASP A 42 19.19 3.04 -1.55
CA ASP A 42 19.13 1.66 -2.04
C ASP A 42 17.90 1.43 -2.94
N LEU A 43 16.74 1.94 -2.53
CA LEU A 43 15.51 1.87 -3.32
C LEU A 43 15.66 2.60 -4.65
N ASN A 44 16.32 3.77 -4.66
CA ASN A 44 16.56 4.53 -5.87
C ASN A 44 17.56 3.79 -6.79
N ALA A 45 18.63 3.23 -6.24
CA ALA A 45 19.58 2.41 -7.01
C ALA A 45 18.90 1.18 -7.63
N TYR A 46 18.04 0.50 -6.85
CA TYR A 46 17.27 -0.66 -7.34
C TYR A 46 16.25 -0.26 -8.42
N TYR A 47 15.58 0.88 -8.25
CA TYR A 47 14.67 1.43 -9.26
C TYR A 47 15.37 1.74 -10.58
N LEU A 48 16.61 2.25 -10.54
CA LEU A 48 17.39 2.49 -11.76
C LEU A 48 17.75 1.18 -12.49
N GLY A 49 17.96 0.09 -11.76
CA GLY A 49 18.23 -1.24 -12.35
C GLY A 49 16.99 -1.95 -12.89
N HIS A 50 15.83 -1.80 -12.21
CA HIS A 50 14.61 -2.55 -12.51
C HIS A 50 13.33 -1.69 -12.45
N PRO A 51 13.21 -0.63 -13.28
CA PRO A 51 12.15 0.37 -13.12
C PRO A 51 10.74 -0.20 -13.26
N LEU A 52 10.51 -1.08 -14.24
CA LEU A 52 9.19 -1.70 -14.46
C LEU A 52 8.76 -2.60 -13.29
N GLN A 53 9.70 -3.34 -12.71
CA GLN A 53 9.40 -4.23 -11.59
C GLN A 53 9.05 -3.43 -10.33
N VAL A 54 9.79 -2.35 -10.04
CA VAL A 54 9.53 -1.50 -8.88
C VAL A 54 8.22 -0.76 -9.03
N VAL A 55 7.93 -0.18 -10.20
CA VAL A 55 6.65 0.50 -10.45
C VAL A 55 5.47 -0.49 -10.35
N GLY A 56 5.58 -1.67 -10.96
CA GLY A 56 4.53 -2.68 -10.91
C GLY A 56 4.26 -3.18 -9.50
N THR A 57 5.32 -3.48 -8.74
CA THR A 57 5.20 -3.93 -7.35
C THR A 57 4.62 -2.83 -6.46
N PHE A 58 5.12 -1.59 -6.60
CA PHE A 58 4.59 -0.44 -5.85
C PHE A 58 3.11 -0.21 -6.15
N ALA A 59 2.71 -0.21 -7.42
CA ALA A 59 1.33 0.01 -7.81
C ALA A 59 0.41 -1.11 -7.26
N LEU A 60 0.84 -2.37 -7.31
CA LEU A 60 0.08 -3.48 -6.72
C LEU A 60 -0.07 -3.33 -5.21
N VAL A 61 1.01 -3.03 -4.49
CA VAL A 61 0.97 -2.80 -3.03
C VAL A 61 0.04 -1.62 -2.71
N TYR A 62 0.10 -0.53 -3.48
CA TYR A 62 -0.77 0.61 -3.29
C TYR A 62 -2.25 0.26 -3.54
N VAL A 63 -2.57 -0.40 -4.66
CA VAL A 63 -3.93 -0.85 -4.99
C VAL A 63 -4.49 -1.73 -3.88
N LEU A 64 -3.72 -2.72 -3.42
CA LEU A 64 -4.13 -3.61 -2.32
C LEU A 64 -4.31 -2.84 -1.01
N SER A 65 -3.40 -1.92 -0.71
CA SER A 65 -3.50 -1.05 0.47
C SER A 65 -4.78 -0.21 0.44
N THR A 66 -5.13 0.38 -0.69
CA THR A 66 -6.35 1.17 -0.84
C THR A 66 -7.60 0.29 -0.82
N ALA A 67 -7.61 -0.83 -1.56
CA ALA A 67 -8.74 -1.76 -1.63
C ALA A 67 -9.08 -2.37 -0.26
N LEU A 68 -8.05 -2.73 0.51
CA LEU A 68 -8.22 -3.27 1.86
C LEU A 68 -8.33 -2.19 2.94
N SER A 69 -8.30 -0.90 2.56
CA SER A 69 -8.30 0.24 3.48
C SER A 69 -7.22 0.15 4.57
N LEU A 70 -6.02 -0.33 4.20
CA LEU A 70 -4.89 -0.46 5.13
C LEU A 70 -4.40 0.91 5.60
N PRO A 71 -4.03 1.05 6.88
CA PRO A 71 -3.26 2.19 7.36
C PRO A 71 -1.88 2.23 6.67
N GLY A 72 -1.33 3.43 6.46
CA GLY A 72 0.00 3.62 5.84
C GLY A 72 0.00 4.10 4.39
N ALA A 73 -1.17 4.28 3.76
CA ALA A 73 -1.28 4.83 2.39
C ALA A 73 -0.61 6.21 2.22
N THR A 74 -0.59 7.04 3.27
CA THR A 74 0.13 8.32 3.28
C THR A 74 1.63 8.13 3.09
N VAL A 75 2.24 7.17 3.80
CA VAL A 75 3.68 6.90 3.70
C VAL A 75 4.02 6.29 2.35
N LEU A 76 3.17 5.39 1.81
CA LEU A 76 3.31 4.89 0.44
C LEU A 76 3.25 6.03 -0.60
N THR A 77 2.37 7.01 -0.40
CA THR A 77 2.26 8.18 -1.29
C THR A 77 3.53 9.04 -1.25
N LEU A 78 4.10 9.25 -0.06
CA LEU A 78 5.38 9.94 0.10
C LEU A 78 6.55 9.14 -0.49
N ALA A 79 6.55 7.81 -0.34
CA ALA A 79 7.51 6.91 -0.98
C ALA A 79 7.46 7.01 -2.50
N ALA A 80 6.27 7.13 -3.10
CA ALA A 80 6.15 7.34 -4.54
C ALA A 80 6.88 8.60 -5.00
N GLY A 81 6.71 9.71 -4.28
CA GLY A 81 7.40 10.97 -4.56
C GLY A 81 8.91 10.86 -4.38
N ALA A 82 9.37 10.12 -3.38
CA ALA A 82 10.80 9.93 -3.09
C ALA A 82 11.50 9.00 -4.08
N ILE A 83 10.84 7.94 -4.56
CA ILE A 83 11.43 6.92 -5.44
C ILE A 83 11.27 7.31 -6.92
N PHE A 84 10.08 7.76 -7.33
CA PHE A 84 9.77 8.02 -8.74
C PHE A 84 9.89 9.51 -9.12
N GLY A 85 9.98 10.40 -8.14
CA GLY A 85 9.85 11.84 -8.32
C GLY A 85 8.39 12.30 -8.33
N LEU A 86 8.17 13.60 -8.15
CA LEU A 86 6.83 14.18 -7.96
C LEU A 86 5.84 13.81 -9.09
N TRP A 87 6.18 14.12 -10.34
CA TRP A 87 5.26 13.95 -11.46
C TRP A 87 4.92 12.48 -11.76
N LYS A 88 5.93 11.61 -11.76
CA LYS A 88 5.71 10.17 -11.98
C LYS A 88 4.98 9.54 -10.80
N GLY A 89 5.35 9.90 -9.58
CA GLY A 89 4.70 9.44 -8.36
C GLY A 89 3.22 9.82 -8.33
N VAL A 90 2.88 11.07 -8.62
CA VAL A 90 1.48 11.53 -8.71
C VAL A 90 0.70 10.75 -9.78
N PHE A 91 1.28 10.55 -10.96
CA PHE A 91 0.64 9.77 -12.01
C PHE A 91 0.36 8.34 -11.53
N ILE A 92 1.39 7.62 -11.08
CA ILE A 92 1.26 6.23 -10.61
C ILE A 92 0.23 6.10 -9.47
N VAL A 93 0.32 6.98 -8.46
CA VAL A 93 -0.56 6.95 -7.29
C VAL A 93 -2.01 7.26 -7.68
N SER A 94 -2.24 8.20 -8.59
CA SER A 94 -3.60 8.55 -9.02
C SER A 94 -4.33 7.33 -9.62
N PHE A 95 -3.68 6.64 -10.56
CA PHE A 95 -4.27 5.43 -11.16
C PHE A 95 -4.41 4.30 -10.14
N ALA A 96 -3.38 4.04 -9.34
CA ALA A 96 -3.41 3.00 -8.31
C ALA A 96 -4.53 3.26 -7.28
N SER A 97 -4.72 4.50 -6.86
CA SER A 97 -5.78 4.89 -5.94
C SER A 97 -7.17 4.70 -6.55
N THR A 98 -7.38 5.06 -7.81
CA THR A 98 -8.68 4.87 -8.48
C THR A 98 -9.01 3.38 -8.61
N ILE A 99 -8.03 2.56 -9.01
CA ILE A 99 -8.22 1.11 -9.13
C ILE A 99 -8.51 0.50 -7.76
N GLY A 100 -7.71 0.84 -6.74
CA GLY A 100 -7.90 0.35 -5.39
C GLY A 100 -9.26 0.74 -4.79
N ALA A 101 -9.68 1.99 -4.97
CA ALA A 101 -11.00 2.46 -4.52
C ALA A 101 -12.16 1.79 -5.26
N THR A 102 -11.96 1.34 -6.51
CA THR A 102 -12.97 0.59 -7.27
C THR A 102 -13.10 -0.86 -6.78
N LEU A 103 -12.04 -1.41 -6.16
CA LEU A 103 -12.00 -2.78 -5.64
C LEU A 103 -12.43 -2.89 -4.17
N ALA A 104 -12.47 -1.78 -3.43
CA ALA A 104 -12.94 -1.68 -2.05
C ALA A 104 -14.46 -1.84 -1.93
#